data_AF-A0A8S3X3X8-F1
#
_entry.id   AF-A0A8S3X3X8-F1
#
_cell.length_a   1.000
_cell.length_b   1.000
_cell.length_c   1.000
_cell.angle_alpha   90.00
_cell.angle_beta   90.00
_cell.angle_gamma   90.00
#
_symmetry.space_group_name_H-M   'P 1'
#
loop_
_entity.id
_entity.type
_entity.pdbx_description
1 polymer ?
#
loop_
_entity_poly.entity_id
_entity_poly.type
_entity_poly.pdbx_seq_one_letter_code
_entity_poly.pdbx_strand_id
1 'polypeptide(L)'
;MTFEMRAYQVITELNIAETIFTYIKHQSMTLSAEQLTKTLNRMSCPGGDHDYVNIVIDFSSWCTHFRAELVEPLFKSLDALFGFTNVYSFSHKFPLISKLIFQDRYAPPDQDQDGEPMEGPRCVHGPEAWLEGLRQKGWTLATILIILLAAHRCDTTASLLGQGDNQVIVLRIPSKQYLRERNLTPDEYTQQFLRVLEEIYDKAGIVIKVPESWRSRRLLEYGRRYFLDGVQVSGAIKKATRLTSEANQTIHTTNATIAGLFSSGVSIAGDDESPVPAYMLTVYEAARVLWRLHPEYLQQSDEWMITLLLMNRTIGGYPVVLFPQFATRATQDTLSLGLSVKRHALRDDRLRECVYTLLDIGKPNHVDLIQLIKDPGSIPLNIPPQPENLFRRRLKEGLLGIIKNNEMLAIFGTKADEE
;
A
#
# COMPACT_ATOMS: atom_id res chain seq x y z
N MET A 1 -4.40 -21.52 4.31
CA MET A 1 -4.29 -22.10 2.96
C MET A 1 -3.12 -23.05 2.93
N THR A 2 -3.26 -24.20 2.28
CA THR A 2 -2.13 -25.10 2.00
C THR A 2 -1.16 -24.44 1.01
N PHE A 3 0.03 -25.02 0.85
CA PHE A 3 1.08 -24.47 0.00
C PHE A 3 0.65 -24.38 -1.47
N GLU A 4 0.07 -25.46 -2.00
CA GLU A 4 -0.36 -25.59 -3.40
C GLU A 4 -1.48 -24.59 -3.72
N MET A 5 -2.44 -24.48 -2.80
CA MET A 5 -3.55 -23.54 -2.88
C MET A 5 -3.06 -22.09 -2.88
N ARG A 6 -2.07 -21.77 -2.03
CA ARG A 6 -1.46 -20.44 -1.99
C ARG A 6 -0.69 -20.16 -3.29
N ALA A 7 0.09 -21.10 -3.80
CA ALA A 7 0.82 -20.94 -5.05
C ALA A 7 -0.12 -20.69 -6.22
N TYR A 8 -1.16 -21.52 -6.36
CA TYR A 8 -2.24 -21.35 -7.33
C TYR A 8 -2.90 -19.97 -7.24
N GLN A 9 -3.30 -19.55 -6.03
CA GLN A 9 -3.95 -18.26 -5.82
C GLN A 9 -3.04 -17.09 -6.17
N VAL A 10 -1.78 -17.12 -5.75
CA VAL A 10 -0.81 -16.04 -5.99
C VAL A 10 -0.49 -15.91 -7.49
N ILE A 11 -0.23 -17.02 -8.19
CA ILE A 11 0.13 -17.00 -9.61
C ILE A 11 -1.05 -16.53 -10.46
N THR A 12 -2.27 -17.06 -10.21
CA THR A 12 -3.45 -16.65 -10.98
C THR A 12 -3.79 -15.18 -10.77
N GLU A 13 -3.62 -14.67 -9.55
CA GLU A 13 -3.77 -13.26 -9.20
C GLU A 13 -2.69 -12.36 -9.81
N LEU A 14 -1.45 -12.85 -9.95
CA LEU A 14 -0.36 -12.13 -10.59
C LEU A 14 -0.64 -11.98 -12.10
N ASN A 15 -1.07 -13.04 -12.76
CA ASN A 15 -1.42 -13.02 -14.19
C ASN A 15 -2.51 -11.98 -14.51
N ILE A 16 -3.54 -11.88 -13.67
CA ILE A 16 -4.60 -10.86 -13.82
C ILE A 16 -4.00 -9.45 -13.65
N ALA A 17 -3.13 -9.27 -12.65
CA ALA A 17 -2.50 -8.00 -12.35
C ALA A 17 -1.62 -7.48 -13.49
N GLU A 18 -0.78 -8.34 -14.06
CA GLU A 18 0.20 -7.94 -15.08
C GLU A 18 -0.43 -7.87 -16.48
N THR A 19 -1.36 -8.76 -16.79
CA THR A 19 -1.88 -8.90 -18.17
C THR A 19 -3.22 -8.20 -18.34
N ILE A 20 -4.23 -8.53 -17.53
CA ILE A 20 -5.61 -8.07 -17.75
C ILE A 20 -5.77 -6.60 -17.34
N PHE A 21 -5.22 -6.23 -16.19
CA PHE A 21 -5.31 -4.87 -15.65
C PHE A 21 -4.49 -3.84 -16.43
N THR A 22 -3.62 -4.27 -17.34
CA THR A 22 -2.99 -3.39 -18.33
C THR A 22 -4.04 -2.81 -19.31
N TYR A 23 -5.09 -3.55 -19.62
CA TYR A 23 -6.18 -3.12 -20.52
C TYR A 23 -7.34 -2.49 -19.76
N ILE A 24 -7.65 -2.98 -18.56
CA ILE A 24 -8.76 -2.49 -17.73
C ILE A 24 -8.22 -1.56 -16.64
N LYS A 25 -8.17 -0.26 -16.97
CA LYS A 25 -7.57 0.78 -16.12
C LYS A 25 -8.48 1.30 -14.99
N HIS A 26 -9.64 0.69 -14.80
CA HIS A 26 -10.65 1.05 -13.81
C HIS A 26 -10.36 0.54 -12.39
N GLN A 27 -9.12 0.12 -12.12
CA GLN A 27 -8.70 -0.45 -10.84
C GLN A 27 -7.43 0.24 -10.33
N SER A 28 -7.22 0.26 -9.01
CA SER A 28 -6.02 0.86 -8.41
C SER A 28 -5.01 -0.13 -7.81
N MET A 29 -5.30 -1.43 -7.82
CA MET A 29 -4.51 -2.46 -7.14
C MET A 29 -3.09 -2.62 -7.71
N THR A 30 -2.88 -2.28 -8.98
CA THR A 30 -1.55 -2.33 -9.63
C THR A 30 -0.92 -0.96 -9.83
N LEU A 31 -1.61 0.11 -9.42
CA LEU A 31 -1.09 1.47 -9.57
C LEU A 31 -0.07 1.77 -8.47
N SER A 32 1.03 2.42 -8.87
CA SER A 32 1.92 3.03 -7.90
C SER A 32 1.22 4.16 -7.13
N ALA A 33 1.72 4.52 -5.95
CA ALA A 33 1.14 5.61 -5.16
C ALA A 33 1.05 6.94 -5.95
N GLU A 34 2.03 7.21 -6.83
CA GLU A 34 2.03 8.39 -7.70
C GLU A 34 0.95 8.31 -8.77
N GLN A 35 0.84 7.17 -9.46
CA GLN A 35 -0.18 6.94 -10.48
C GLN A 35 -1.59 7.03 -9.89
N LEU A 36 -1.79 6.50 -8.68
CA LEU A 36 -3.03 6.59 -7.95
C LEU A 36 -3.38 8.05 -7.63
N THR A 37 -2.44 8.82 -7.05
CA THR A 37 -2.66 10.24 -6.76
C THR A 37 -2.99 11.04 -8.04
N LYS A 38 -2.28 10.80 -9.15
CA LYS A 38 -2.58 11.43 -10.45
C LYS A 38 -3.98 11.08 -10.95
N THR A 39 -4.39 9.81 -10.81
CA THR A 39 -5.71 9.35 -11.23
C THR A 39 -6.81 9.98 -10.39
N LEU A 40 -6.64 10.01 -9.06
CA LEU A 40 -7.58 10.64 -8.14
C LEU A 40 -7.71 12.14 -8.37
N ASN A 41 -6.60 12.86 -8.60
CA ASN A 41 -6.64 14.30 -8.93
C ASN A 41 -7.40 14.56 -10.24
N ARG A 42 -7.26 13.68 -11.25
CA ARG A 42 -8.03 13.78 -12.48
C ARG A 42 -9.51 13.46 -12.27
N MET A 43 -9.83 12.52 -11.38
CA MET A 43 -11.22 12.17 -11.07
C MET A 43 -11.90 13.21 -10.17
N SER A 44 -11.16 13.91 -9.31
CA SER A 44 -11.68 14.95 -8.43
C SER A 44 -11.97 16.25 -9.18
N CYS A 45 -11.21 16.53 -10.24
CA CYS A 45 -11.42 17.66 -11.15
C CYS A 45 -11.33 17.19 -12.62
N PRO A 46 -12.38 16.52 -13.14
CA PRO A 46 -12.37 15.96 -14.50
C PRO A 46 -12.32 17.00 -15.61
N GLY A 47 -12.51 18.29 -15.29
CA GLY A 47 -12.48 19.39 -16.25
C GLY A 47 -13.65 19.38 -17.26
N GLY A 48 -13.81 20.49 -17.98
CA GLY A 48 -14.84 20.66 -19.02
C GLY A 48 -16.15 21.30 -18.52
N ASP A 49 -17.06 21.56 -19.46
CA ASP A 49 -18.38 22.19 -19.24
C ASP A 49 -19.47 21.15 -18.83
N HIS A 50 -19.05 20.08 -18.16
CA HIS A 50 -19.94 18.99 -17.76
C HIS A 50 -20.02 18.91 -16.24
N ASP A 51 -21.24 18.69 -15.74
CA ASP A 51 -21.47 18.39 -14.34
C ASP A 51 -21.16 16.91 -14.07
N TYR A 52 -20.60 16.62 -12.90
CA TYR A 52 -20.30 15.25 -12.48
C TYR A 52 -20.87 14.97 -11.10
N VAL A 53 -21.21 13.71 -10.84
CA VAL A 53 -21.61 13.21 -9.53
C VAL A 53 -20.71 12.05 -9.14
N ASN A 54 -20.06 12.18 -7.99
CA ASN A 54 -19.29 11.12 -7.36
C ASN A 54 -20.26 10.21 -6.59
N ILE A 55 -20.14 8.91 -6.78
CA ILE A 55 -20.92 7.87 -6.14
C ILE A 55 -19.92 6.92 -5.49
N VAL A 56 -20.02 6.75 -4.18
CA VAL A 56 -19.23 5.77 -3.42
C VAL A 56 -20.18 4.66 -2.99
N ILE A 57 -19.83 3.43 -3.37
CA ILE A 57 -20.64 2.24 -3.09
C ILE A 57 -19.99 1.46 -1.97
N ASP A 58 -20.78 1.15 -0.95
CA ASP A 58 -20.40 0.20 0.09
C ASP A 58 -21.19 -1.11 -0.08
N PHE A 59 -20.49 -2.24 -0.07
CA PHE A 59 -21.09 -3.55 -0.23
C PHE A 59 -21.22 -4.27 1.11
N SER A 60 -22.30 -5.03 1.29
CA SER A 60 -22.40 -5.94 2.42
C SER A 60 -21.54 -7.17 2.17
N SER A 61 -20.61 -7.48 3.09
CA SER A 61 -19.77 -8.68 3.05
C SER A 61 -19.31 -9.06 1.63
N TRP A 62 -18.70 -8.10 0.93
CA TRP A 62 -18.45 -8.17 -0.52
C TRP A 62 -17.82 -9.51 -0.97
N CYS A 63 -16.79 -9.97 -0.26
CA CYS A 63 -16.08 -11.20 -0.57
C CYS A 63 -16.99 -12.45 -0.49
N THR A 64 -17.90 -12.49 0.48
CA THR A 64 -18.71 -13.69 0.76
C THR A 64 -19.93 -13.82 -0.14
N HIS A 65 -20.24 -12.84 -0.98
CA HIS A 65 -21.36 -12.89 -1.92
C HIS A 65 -20.97 -13.49 -3.28
N PHE A 66 -19.68 -13.59 -3.59
CA PHE A 66 -19.25 -14.22 -4.84
C PHE A 66 -19.50 -15.72 -4.81
N ARG A 67 -20.30 -16.19 -5.77
CA ARG A 67 -20.59 -17.60 -6.01
C ARG A 67 -20.02 -18.07 -7.34
N ALA A 68 -19.92 -19.39 -7.51
CA ALA A 68 -19.37 -19.99 -8.72
C ALA A 68 -20.19 -19.61 -9.96
N GLU A 69 -21.52 -19.55 -9.84
CA GLU A 69 -22.46 -19.25 -10.91
C GLU A 69 -22.22 -17.86 -11.52
N LEU A 70 -21.90 -16.87 -10.68
CA LEU A 70 -21.60 -15.51 -11.11
C LEU A 70 -20.25 -15.41 -11.81
N VAL A 71 -19.21 -16.01 -11.21
CA VAL A 71 -17.81 -15.74 -11.60
C VAL A 71 -17.28 -16.73 -12.62
N GLU A 72 -17.79 -17.97 -12.65
CA GLU A 72 -17.32 -19.02 -13.55
C GLU A 72 -17.38 -18.61 -15.04
N PRO A 73 -18.43 -17.93 -15.56
CA PRO A 73 -18.44 -17.48 -16.96
C PRO A 73 -17.32 -16.49 -17.29
N LEU A 74 -17.07 -15.53 -16.40
CA LEU A 74 -15.97 -14.57 -16.55
C LEU A 74 -14.62 -15.30 -16.50
N PHE A 75 -14.46 -16.23 -15.56
CA PHE A 75 -13.22 -16.97 -15.39
C PHE A 75 -12.98 -18.01 -16.50
N LYS A 76 -14.03 -18.56 -17.14
CA LYS A 76 -13.89 -19.32 -18.39
C LYS A 76 -13.34 -18.47 -19.53
N SER A 77 -13.73 -17.20 -19.58
CA SER A 77 -13.16 -16.26 -20.56
C SER A 77 -11.68 -16.00 -20.27
N LEU A 78 -11.29 -15.87 -19.00
CA LEU A 78 -9.88 -15.78 -18.61
C LEU A 78 -9.10 -17.05 -18.96
N ASP A 79 -9.66 -18.23 -18.69
CA ASP A 79 -9.08 -19.50 -19.11
C ASP A 79 -8.80 -19.50 -20.62
N ALA A 80 -9.80 -19.14 -21.45
CA ALA A 80 -9.64 -19.07 -22.90
C ALA A 80 -8.56 -18.07 -23.34
N LEU A 81 -8.50 -16.89 -22.71
CA LEU A 81 -7.50 -15.86 -23.02
C LEU A 81 -6.06 -16.31 -22.72
N PHE A 82 -5.87 -17.04 -21.62
CA PHE A 82 -4.55 -17.56 -21.22
C PHE A 82 -4.23 -18.93 -21.83
N GLY A 83 -5.14 -19.52 -22.62
CA GLY A 83 -4.96 -20.86 -23.20
C GLY A 83 -5.07 -22.00 -22.19
N PHE A 84 -5.76 -21.77 -21.08
CA PHE A 84 -6.01 -22.77 -20.04
C PHE A 84 -7.40 -23.40 -20.17
N THR A 85 -7.59 -24.50 -19.45
CA THR A 85 -8.89 -25.14 -19.28
C THR A 85 -9.12 -25.40 -17.80
N ASN A 86 -10.14 -24.75 -17.24
CA ASN A 86 -10.54 -24.88 -15.83
C ASN A 86 -9.48 -24.50 -14.79
N VAL A 87 -8.56 -23.60 -15.12
CA VAL A 87 -7.61 -23.06 -14.13
C VAL A 87 -8.30 -21.94 -13.36
N TYR A 88 -8.83 -20.94 -14.04
CA TYR A 88 -9.58 -19.86 -13.42
C TYR A 88 -11.02 -20.28 -13.12
N SER A 89 -11.70 -21.01 -14.00
CA SER A 89 -13.11 -21.37 -13.78
C SER A 89 -13.32 -22.24 -12.53
N PHE A 90 -12.32 -23.03 -12.14
CA PHE A 90 -12.36 -23.91 -10.96
C PHE A 90 -12.24 -23.16 -9.64
N SER A 91 -11.90 -21.86 -9.64
CA SER A 91 -11.53 -21.16 -8.42
C SER A 91 -12.62 -21.12 -7.36
N HIS A 92 -13.89 -21.02 -7.74
CA HIS A 92 -15.01 -21.03 -6.79
C HIS A 92 -15.51 -22.45 -6.46
N LYS A 93 -14.95 -23.48 -7.09
CA LYS A 93 -15.17 -24.89 -6.74
C LYS A 93 -14.18 -25.37 -5.66
N PHE A 94 -13.03 -24.70 -5.54
CA PHE A 94 -12.00 -25.04 -4.55
C PHE A 94 -12.47 -24.91 -3.10
N PRO A 95 -13.17 -23.82 -2.68
CA PRO A 95 -13.71 -23.71 -1.33
C PRO A 95 -14.68 -24.85 -0.98
N LEU A 96 -15.52 -25.27 -1.92
CA LEU A 96 -16.53 -26.33 -1.74
C LEU A 96 -15.93 -27.71 -1.42
N ILE A 97 -14.67 -27.95 -1.80
CA ILE A 97 -13.95 -29.20 -1.52
C ILE A 97 -12.92 -29.04 -0.39
N SER A 98 -12.88 -27.88 0.27
CA SER A 98 -11.92 -27.55 1.31
C SER A 98 -12.57 -27.58 2.70
N LYS A 99 -11.73 -27.71 3.74
CA LYS A 99 -12.14 -27.47 5.14
C LYS A 99 -11.58 -26.13 5.59
N LEU A 100 -12.44 -25.26 6.11
CA LEU A 100 -12.03 -24.06 6.82
C LEU A 100 -11.83 -24.42 8.28
N ILE A 101 -10.67 -24.12 8.85
CA ILE A 101 -10.36 -24.40 10.25
C ILE A 101 -10.00 -23.08 10.95
N PHE A 102 -10.63 -22.83 12.09
CA PHE A 102 -10.26 -21.72 12.95
C PHE A 102 -8.98 -22.09 13.73
N GLN A 103 -7.88 -21.43 13.41
CA GLN A 103 -6.59 -21.74 14.02
C GLN A 103 -6.49 -21.12 15.42
N ASP A 104 -6.84 -21.90 16.43
CA ASP A 104 -6.64 -21.57 17.84
C ASP A 104 -5.89 -22.71 18.52
N ARG A 105 -4.71 -22.41 19.06
CA ARG A 105 -3.84 -23.42 19.69
C ARG A 105 -4.43 -23.98 20.99
N TYR A 106 -5.30 -23.23 21.65
CA TYR A 106 -5.87 -23.60 22.95
C TYR A 106 -7.26 -24.21 22.83
N ALA A 107 -7.91 -24.08 21.68
CA ALA A 107 -9.21 -24.66 21.39
C ALA A 107 -9.28 -25.08 19.91
N PRO A 108 -8.58 -26.17 19.53
CA PRO A 108 -8.71 -26.75 18.20
C PRO A 108 -10.14 -27.28 17.97
N PRO A 109 -10.56 -27.50 16.71
CA PRO A 109 -11.79 -28.22 16.44
C PRO A 109 -11.72 -29.65 16.99
N ASP A 110 -12.87 -30.22 17.32
CA ASP A 110 -12.99 -31.64 17.66
C ASP A 110 -12.50 -32.49 16.48
N GLN A 111 -11.87 -33.62 16.79
CA GLN A 111 -11.33 -34.54 15.80
C GLN A 111 -12.10 -35.86 15.85
N ASP A 112 -12.26 -36.50 14.70
CA ASP A 112 -12.80 -37.85 14.61
C ASP A 112 -11.77 -38.91 15.00
N GLN A 113 -12.12 -40.19 14.81
CA GLN A 113 -11.26 -41.33 15.15
C GLN A 113 -9.97 -41.38 14.31
N ASP A 114 -9.98 -40.76 13.13
CA ASP A 114 -8.85 -40.72 12.19
C ASP A 114 -8.01 -39.45 12.39
N GLY A 115 -8.40 -38.57 13.32
CA GLY A 115 -7.72 -37.30 13.61
C GLY A 115 -8.13 -36.15 12.68
N GLU A 116 -9.15 -36.35 11.85
CA GLU A 116 -9.66 -35.32 10.95
C GLU A 116 -10.59 -34.35 11.69
N PRO A 117 -10.52 -33.04 11.40
CA PRO A 117 -11.37 -32.06 12.07
C PRO A 117 -12.83 -32.24 11.68
N MET A 118 -13.67 -32.42 12.69
CA MET A 118 -15.12 -32.57 12.56
C MET A 118 -15.79 -31.23 12.29
N GLU A 119 -16.91 -31.27 11.55
CA GLU A 119 -17.71 -30.07 11.29
C GLU A 119 -18.29 -29.49 12.59
N GLY A 120 -18.20 -28.18 12.75
CA GLY A 120 -18.67 -27.47 13.92
C GLY A 120 -18.27 -25.98 13.90
N PRO A 121 -18.43 -25.26 15.02
CA PRO A 121 -18.16 -23.81 15.08
C PRO A 121 -16.73 -23.40 14.70
N ARG A 122 -15.77 -24.33 14.81
CA ARG A 122 -14.34 -24.11 14.53
C ARG A 122 -13.84 -24.83 13.29
N CYS A 123 -14.70 -25.60 12.62
CA CYS A 123 -14.37 -26.20 11.33
C CYS A 123 -15.60 -26.26 10.44
N VAL A 124 -15.54 -25.59 9.28
CA VAL A 124 -16.62 -25.58 8.29
C VAL A 124 -16.16 -26.36 7.08
N HIS A 125 -16.95 -27.33 6.65
CA HIS A 125 -16.67 -28.12 5.44
C HIS A 125 -17.31 -27.43 4.24
N GLY A 126 -16.59 -27.35 3.13
CA GLY A 126 -17.09 -26.84 1.87
C GLY A 126 -17.69 -25.42 1.92
N PRO A 127 -17.00 -24.39 2.44
CA PRO A 127 -17.53 -23.03 2.43
C PRO A 127 -17.91 -22.59 1.01
N GLU A 128 -19.09 -21.97 0.87
CA GLU A 128 -19.64 -21.55 -0.44
C GLU A 128 -18.90 -20.38 -1.08
N ALA A 129 -18.08 -19.67 -0.32
CA ALA A 129 -17.35 -18.49 -0.76
C ALA A 129 -15.94 -18.46 -0.19
N TRP A 130 -15.08 -17.71 -0.87
CA TRP A 130 -13.75 -17.38 -0.37
C TRP A 130 -13.80 -16.33 0.75
N LEU A 131 -12.73 -16.30 1.55
CA LEU A 131 -12.54 -15.30 2.59
C LEU A 131 -11.82 -14.05 2.07
N GLU A 132 -11.75 -13.03 2.92
CA GLU A 132 -11.05 -11.78 2.66
C GLU A 132 -9.58 -12.01 2.25
N GLY A 133 -9.10 -11.19 1.30
CA GLY A 133 -7.74 -11.26 0.77
C GLY A 133 -7.52 -12.28 -0.34
N LEU A 134 -8.52 -13.12 -0.63
CA LEU A 134 -8.46 -14.11 -1.71
C LEU A 134 -9.25 -13.61 -2.92
N ARG A 135 -8.74 -13.88 -4.13
CA ARG A 135 -9.40 -13.58 -5.41
C ARG A 135 -9.84 -12.11 -5.63
N GLN A 136 -9.26 -11.17 -4.87
CA GLN A 136 -9.67 -9.76 -4.90
C GLN A 136 -9.61 -9.16 -6.31
N LYS A 137 -8.58 -9.44 -7.12
CA LYS A 137 -8.48 -8.83 -8.46
C LYS A 137 -9.53 -9.38 -9.41
N GLY A 138 -9.79 -10.68 -9.36
CA GLY A 138 -10.84 -11.30 -10.18
C GLY A 138 -12.23 -10.78 -9.83
N TRP A 139 -12.50 -10.55 -8.55
CA TRP A 139 -13.76 -9.97 -8.09
C TRP A 139 -13.90 -8.48 -8.40
N THR A 140 -12.82 -7.71 -8.23
CA THR A 140 -12.78 -6.31 -8.67
C THR A 140 -13.01 -6.19 -10.17
N LEU A 141 -12.48 -7.11 -10.98
CA LEU A 141 -12.80 -7.17 -12.40
C LEU A 141 -14.30 -7.38 -12.64
N ALA A 142 -14.93 -8.33 -11.94
CA ALA A 142 -16.36 -8.59 -12.08
C ALA A 142 -17.22 -7.36 -11.72
N THR A 143 -16.91 -6.68 -10.60
CA THR A 143 -17.64 -5.47 -10.20
C THR A 143 -17.46 -4.31 -11.19
N ILE A 144 -16.23 -4.10 -11.68
CA ILE A 144 -15.95 -3.11 -12.73
C ILE A 144 -16.81 -3.37 -13.96
N LEU A 145 -16.88 -4.62 -14.43
CA LEU A 145 -17.67 -5.00 -15.60
C LEU A 145 -19.18 -4.78 -15.37
N ILE A 146 -19.69 -5.06 -14.17
CA ILE A 146 -21.09 -4.79 -13.80
C ILE A 146 -21.38 -3.27 -13.87
N ILE A 147 -20.49 -2.43 -13.34
CA ILE A 147 -20.66 -0.97 -13.38
C ILE A 147 -20.64 -0.45 -14.82
N LEU A 148 -19.72 -0.97 -15.65
CA LEU A 148 -19.64 -0.60 -17.07
C LEU A 148 -20.89 -1.06 -17.85
N LEU A 149 -21.44 -2.23 -17.51
CA LEU A 149 -22.70 -2.70 -18.08
C LEU A 149 -23.87 -1.78 -17.71
N ALA A 150 -23.93 -1.32 -16.45
CA ALA A 150 -24.93 -0.34 -16.01
C ALA A 150 -24.80 0.98 -16.78
N ALA A 151 -23.57 1.49 -16.93
CA ALA A 151 -23.30 2.70 -17.72
C ALA A 151 -23.72 2.55 -19.18
N HIS A 152 -23.45 1.39 -19.79
CA HIS A 152 -23.88 1.08 -21.14
C HIS A 152 -25.41 1.05 -21.28
N ARG A 153 -26.14 0.44 -20.33
CA ARG A 153 -27.61 0.41 -20.33
C ARG A 153 -28.25 1.79 -20.16
N CYS A 154 -27.59 2.70 -19.45
CA CYS A 154 -28.03 4.07 -19.26
C CYS A 154 -27.55 5.04 -20.35
N ASP A 155 -26.89 4.54 -21.41
CA ASP A 155 -26.28 5.33 -22.48
C ASP A 155 -25.40 6.48 -21.93
N THR A 156 -24.53 6.13 -20.98
CA THR A 156 -23.70 7.11 -20.26
C THR A 156 -22.26 6.67 -20.13
N THR A 157 -21.40 7.65 -19.82
CA THR A 157 -19.98 7.42 -19.55
C THR A 157 -19.74 7.56 -18.06
N ALA A 158 -19.28 6.48 -17.43
CA ALA A 158 -18.87 6.46 -16.04
C ALA A 158 -17.35 6.25 -15.97
N SER A 159 -16.64 7.18 -15.33
CA SER A 159 -15.27 6.92 -14.92
C SER A 159 -15.31 6.24 -13.56
N LEU A 160 -14.62 5.13 -13.39
CA LEU A 160 -14.61 4.44 -12.10
C LEU A 160 -13.20 4.02 -11.69
N LEU A 161 -13.03 3.86 -10.39
CA LEU A 161 -11.83 3.35 -9.75
C LEU A 161 -12.22 2.38 -8.65
N GLY A 162 -11.73 1.15 -8.75
CA GLY A 162 -12.00 0.07 -7.82
C GLY A 162 -10.75 -0.50 -7.14
N GLN A 163 -10.89 -0.84 -5.86
CA GLN A 163 -9.91 -1.63 -5.11
C GLN A 163 -10.66 -2.59 -4.18
N GLY A 164 -10.88 -3.82 -4.62
CA GLY A 164 -11.67 -4.78 -3.85
C GLY A 164 -13.13 -4.33 -3.75
N ASP A 165 -13.60 -4.18 -2.52
CA ASP A 165 -14.92 -3.72 -2.13
C ASP A 165 -15.11 -2.21 -2.30
N ASN A 166 -14.05 -1.41 -2.12
CA ASN A 166 -14.14 0.04 -2.29
C ASN A 166 -14.24 0.42 -3.77
N GLN A 167 -15.43 0.83 -4.20
CA GLN A 167 -15.74 1.20 -5.59
C GLN A 167 -16.28 2.62 -5.67
N VAL A 168 -15.64 3.43 -6.52
CA VAL A 168 -16.00 4.83 -6.71
C VAL A 168 -16.28 5.12 -8.16
N ILE A 169 -17.42 5.74 -8.41
CA ILE A 169 -17.93 6.05 -9.74
C ILE A 169 -18.09 7.57 -9.86
N VAL A 170 -17.45 8.15 -10.86
CA VAL A 170 -17.64 9.53 -11.30
C VAL A 170 -18.56 9.47 -12.52
N LEU A 171 -19.84 9.70 -12.27
CA LEU A 171 -20.90 9.70 -13.27
C LEU A 171 -20.95 11.07 -13.96
N ARG A 172 -20.86 11.08 -15.29
CA ARG A 172 -21.07 12.29 -16.09
C ARG A 172 -22.55 12.59 -16.18
N ILE A 173 -22.93 13.82 -15.84
CA ILE A 173 -24.30 14.30 -16.02
C ILE A 173 -24.46 14.82 -17.45
N PRO A 174 -25.54 14.42 -18.17
CA PRO A 174 -25.85 14.93 -19.49
C PRO A 174 -26.03 16.45 -19.53
N SER A 175 -25.99 17.02 -20.73
CA SER A 175 -26.18 18.47 -20.91
C SER A 175 -27.53 18.95 -20.37
N LYS A 176 -27.60 20.22 -19.95
CA LYS A 176 -28.85 20.84 -19.48
C LYS A 176 -29.97 20.76 -20.51
N GLN A 177 -29.65 20.77 -21.80
CA GLN A 177 -30.63 20.58 -22.88
C GLN A 177 -31.22 19.16 -22.85
N TYR A 178 -30.38 18.13 -22.81
CA TYR A 178 -30.82 16.73 -22.74
C TYR A 178 -31.73 16.46 -21.54
N LEU A 179 -31.35 17.03 -20.39
CA LEU A 179 -32.13 16.93 -19.15
C LEU A 179 -33.50 17.62 -19.27
N ARG A 180 -33.55 18.81 -19.87
CA ARG A 180 -34.82 19.54 -20.11
C ARG A 180 -35.75 18.80 -21.06
N GLU A 181 -35.22 18.24 -22.16
CA GLU A 181 -36.00 17.48 -23.14
C GLU A 181 -36.70 16.27 -22.50
N ARG A 182 -36.09 15.66 -21.47
CA ARG A 182 -36.65 14.52 -20.73
C ARG A 182 -37.36 14.91 -19.43
N ASN A 183 -37.42 16.20 -19.12
CA ASN A 183 -37.93 16.72 -17.85
C ASN A 183 -37.29 16.03 -16.63
N LEU A 184 -35.97 15.84 -16.66
CA LEU A 184 -35.18 15.21 -15.60
C LEU A 184 -34.27 16.22 -14.92
N THR A 185 -34.16 16.13 -13.61
CA THR A 185 -33.09 16.77 -12.84
C THR A 185 -31.83 15.90 -12.84
N PRO A 186 -30.64 16.47 -12.59
CA PRO A 186 -29.41 15.66 -12.44
C PRO A 186 -29.50 14.61 -11.31
N ASP A 187 -30.28 14.90 -10.26
CA ASP A 187 -30.47 13.99 -9.14
C ASP A 187 -31.34 12.79 -9.55
N GLU A 188 -32.44 13.03 -10.26
CA GLU A 188 -33.29 11.96 -10.80
C GLU A 188 -32.55 11.09 -11.81
N TYR A 189 -31.71 11.69 -12.66
CA TYR A 189 -30.83 10.95 -13.57
C TYR A 189 -29.86 10.03 -12.81
N THR A 190 -29.23 10.57 -11.75
CA THR A 190 -28.34 9.78 -10.88
C THR A 190 -29.11 8.64 -10.20
N GLN A 191 -30.34 8.89 -9.73
CA GLN A 191 -31.18 7.87 -9.13
C GLN A 191 -31.59 6.78 -10.14
N GLN A 192 -31.83 7.14 -11.40
CA GLN A 192 -32.08 6.16 -12.46
C GLN A 192 -30.87 5.25 -12.68
N PHE A 193 -29.67 5.82 -12.76
CA PHE A 193 -28.44 5.05 -12.87
C PHE A 193 -28.26 4.09 -11.68
N LEU A 194 -28.45 4.57 -10.45
CA LEU A 194 -28.35 3.75 -9.25
C LEU A 194 -29.36 2.59 -9.22
N ARG A 195 -30.60 2.82 -9.66
CA ARG A 195 -31.60 1.75 -9.75
C ARG A 195 -31.21 0.67 -10.75
N VAL A 196 -30.69 1.05 -11.93
CA VAL A 196 -30.19 0.08 -12.92
C VAL A 196 -29.01 -0.70 -12.35
N LEU A 197 -28.11 -0.02 -11.63
CA LEU A 197 -26.95 -0.66 -11.01
C LEU A 197 -27.37 -1.65 -9.92
N GLU A 198 -28.30 -1.26 -9.05
CA GLU A 198 -28.88 -2.11 -8.01
C GLU A 198 -29.57 -3.35 -8.60
N GLU A 199 -30.36 -3.19 -9.67
CA GLU A 199 -31.02 -4.30 -10.37
C GLU A 199 -30.00 -5.32 -10.92
N ILE A 200 -28.87 -4.85 -11.46
CA ILE A 200 -27.82 -5.73 -11.99
C ILE A 200 -27.09 -6.44 -10.84
N TYR A 201 -26.79 -5.73 -9.75
CA TYR A 201 -26.13 -6.32 -8.58
C TYR A 201 -27.01 -7.33 -7.85
N ASP A 202 -28.31 -7.06 -7.73
CA ASP A 202 -29.30 -7.99 -7.18
C ASP A 202 -29.36 -9.29 -8.00
N LYS A 203 -29.40 -9.17 -9.34
CA LYS A 203 -29.28 -10.32 -10.26
C LYS A 203 -27.95 -11.06 -10.14
N ALA A 204 -26.88 -10.37 -9.74
CA ALA A 204 -25.57 -10.97 -9.48
C ALA A 204 -25.46 -11.57 -8.06
N GLY A 205 -26.46 -11.37 -7.18
CA GLY A 205 -26.42 -11.80 -5.78
C GLY A 205 -25.46 -10.97 -4.90
N ILE A 206 -25.08 -9.77 -5.34
CA ILE A 206 -24.21 -8.86 -4.59
C ILE A 206 -25.08 -7.77 -3.96
N VAL A 207 -24.97 -7.60 -2.64
CA VAL A 207 -25.82 -6.66 -1.89
C VAL A 207 -25.10 -5.34 -1.68
N ILE A 208 -25.72 -4.24 -2.15
CA ILE A 208 -25.29 -2.87 -1.84
C ILE A 208 -25.92 -2.43 -0.53
N LYS A 209 -25.13 -1.83 0.36
CA LYS A 209 -25.64 -1.15 1.56
C LYS A 209 -26.04 0.27 1.22
N VAL A 210 -27.31 0.45 0.87
CA VAL A 210 -27.86 1.76 0.52
C VAL A 210 -27.63 2.83 1.62
N PRO A 211 -27.77 2.54 2.94
CA PRO A 211 -27.53 3.55 3.98
C PRO A 211 -26.06 3.98 4.12
N GLU A 212 -25.12 3.13 3.72
CA GLU A 212 -23.66 3.39 3.80
C GLU A 212 -23.09 3.91 2.48
N SER A 213 -23.82 3.70 1.37
CA SER A 213 -23.50 4.25 0.05
C SER A 213 -23.97 5.70 -0.04
N TRP A 214 -23.17 6.56 -0.67
CA TRP A 214 -23.48 7.99 -0.76
C TRP A 214 -23.06 8.60 -2.09
N ARG A 215 -23.62 9.78 -2.37
CA ARG A 215 -23.32 10.55 -3.58
C ARG A 215 -23.07 12.02 -3.26
N SER A 216 -22.16 12.64 -3.99
CA SER A 216 -21.85 14.06 -3.86
C SER A 216 -21.35 14.66 -5.16
N ARG A 217 -21.62 15.95 -5.37
CA ARG A 217 -21.05 16.72 -6.49
C ARG A 217 -19.71 17.37 -6.15
N ARG A 218 -19.39 17.47 -4.86
CA ARG A 218 -18.24 18.25 -4.35
C ARG A 218 -17.20 17.39 -3.67
N LEU A 219 -17.66 16.36 -2.96
CA LEU A 219 -16.80 15.46 -2.21
C LEU A 219 -16.55 14.19 -3.04
N LEU A 220 -15.28 13.82 -3.18
CA LEU A 220 -14.84 12.52 -3.65
C LEU A 220 -14.07 11.86 -2.52
N GLU A 221 -14.36 10.60 -2.24
CA GLU A 221 -13.62 9.79 -1.27
C GLU A 221 -13.08 8.57 -1.97
N TYR A 222 -11.86 8.17 -1.63
CA TYR A 222 -11.28 6.91 -2.06
C TYR A 222 -10.23 6.44 -1.06
N GLY A 223 -10.44 5.27 -0.44
CA GLY A 223 -9.47 4.68 0.47
C GLY A 223 -9.18 5.58 1.68
N ARG A 224 -10.22 6.26 2.19
CA ARG A 224 -10.16 7.26 3.26
C ARG A 224 -9.34 8.52 2.93
N ARG A 225 -9.10 8.78 1.64
CA ARG A 225 -8.63 10.10 1.16
C ARG A 225 -9.82 10.87 0.64
N TYR A 226 -9.93 12.12 1.06
CA TYR A 226 -11.04 12.99 0.68
C TYR A 226 -10.55 14.10 -0.23
N PHE A 227 -11.32 14.41 -1.25
CA PHE A 227 -11.11 15.55 -2.13
C PHE A 227 -12.37 16.40 -2.13
N LEU A 228 -12.23 17.67 -1.74
CA LEU A 228 -13.31 18.65 -1.74
C LEU A 228 -13.05 19.65 -2.85
N ASP A 229 -13.97 19.73 -3.82
CA ASP A 229 -13.88 20.62 -4.98
C ASP A 229 -12.54 20.50 -5.73
N GLY A 230 -12.05 19.26 -5.86
CA GLY A 230 -10.78 18.96 -6.52
C GLY A 230 -9.54 19.02 -5.61
N VAL A 231 -9.63 19.64 -4.43
CA VAL A 231 -8.51 19.80 -3.49
C VAL A 231 -8.49 18.65 -2.48
N GLN A 232 -7.33 18.00 -2.30
CA GLN A 232 -7.19 16.96 -1.28
C GLN A 232 -7.31 17.56 0.12
N VAL A 233 -8.19 16.99 0.95
CA VAL A 233 -8.33 17.36 2.36
C VAL A 233 -7.18 16.76 3.16
N SER A 234 -6.58 17.58 4.03
CA SER A 234 -5.42 17.16 4.82
C SER A 234 -5.74 15.98 5.73
N GLY A 235 -4.92 14.92 5.63
CA GLY A 235 -4.97 13.73 6.48
C GLY A 235 -3.91 13.72 7.59
N ALA A 236 -3.17 14.83 7.72
CA ALA A 236 -1.94 14.91 8.50
C ALA A 236 -2.11 14.51 9.97
N ILE A 237 -3.13 15.02 10.64
CA ILE A 237 -3.37 14.76 12.07
C ILE A 237 -3.60 13.27 12.33
N LYS A 238 -4.40 12.60 11.48
CA LYS A 238 -4.68 11.17 11.61
C LYS A 238 -3.39 10.34 11.48
N LYS A 239 -2.48 10.72 10.59
CA LYS A 239 -1.17 10.08 10.47
C LYS A 239 -0.24 10.44 11.64
N ALA A 240 -0.28 11.67 12.11
CA ALA A 240 0.50 12.15 13.26
C ALA A 240 0.22 11.36 14.55
N THR A 241 -1.02 10.88 14.76
CA THR A 241 -1.34 10.01 15.91
C THR A 241 -0.53 8.70 15.94
N ARG A 242 0.03 8.29 14.81
CA ARG A 242 0.83 7.06 14.66
C ARG A 242 2.32 7.32 14.48
N LEU A 243 2.79 8.57 14.63
CA LEU A 243 4.17 8.96 14.37
C LEU A 243 5.18 8.17 15.22
N THR A 244 4.83 7.87 16.47
CA THR A 244 5.65 7.12 17.43
C THR A 244 5.24 5.66 17.56
N SER A 245 4.30 5.19 16.72
CA SER A 245 3.91 3.78 16.73
C SER A 245 5.07 2.91 16.27
N GLU A 246 5.38 1.87 17.03
CA GLU A 246 6.43 0.93 16.67
C GLU A 246 6.05 0.21 15.37
N ALA A 247 6.95 0.26 14.38
CA ALA A 247 6.82 -0.58 13.21
C ALA A 247 6.96 -2.06 13.64
N ASN A 248 6.32 -2.98 12.91
CA ASN A 248 6.51 -4.43 13.09
C ASN A 248 7.95 -4.81 12.72
N GLN A 249 8.89 -4.51 13.60
CA GLN A 249 10.30 -4.81 13.46
C GLN A 249 10.62 -6.05 14.28
N THR A 250 11.32 -7.00 13.67
CA THR A 250 11.78 -8.20 14.38
C THR A 250 12.91 -7.88 15.36
N ILE A 251 13.70 -6.85 15.07
CA ILE A 251 14.80 -6.37 15.89
C ILE A 251 14.59 -4.88 16.12
N HIS A 252 14.39 -4.49 17.37
CA HIS A 252 14.25 -3.08 17.74
C HIS A 252 15.64 -2.44 17.83
N THR A 253 15.94 -1.53 16.90
CA THR A 253 17.20 -0.76 16.89
C THR A 253 16.92 0.74 16.85
N THR A 254 17.79 1.56 17.45
CA THR A 254 17.63 3.03 17.42
C THR A 254 17.53 3.54 15.97
N ASN A 255 18.35 3.00 15.07
CA ASN A 255 18.31 3.36 13.65
C ASN A 255 16.97 3.04 13.01
N ALA A 256 16.42 1.84 13.28
CA ALA A 256 15.14 1.43 12.70
C ALA A 256 13.96 2.24 13.26
N THR A 257 14.00 2.62 14.55
CA THR A 257 12.99 3.51 15.16
C THR A 257 13.04 4.91 14.54
N ILE A 258 14.23 5.52 14.45
CA ILE A 258 14.38 6.87 13.87
C ILE A 258 14.01 6.87 12.39
N ALA A 259 14.43 5.86 11.62
CA ALA A 259 14.04 5.72 10.21
C ALA A 259 12.52 5.60 10.04
N GLY A 260 11.84 4.82 10.91
CA GLY A 260 10.38 4.68 10.90
C GLY A 260 9.67 6.01 11.21
N LEU A 261 10.19 6.76 12.17
CA LEU A 261 9.65 8.05 12.58
C LEU A 261 9.78 9.09 11.45
N PHE A 262 10.94 9.23 10.82
CA PHE A 262 11.12 10.14 9.69
C PHE A 262 10.34 9.70 8.43
N SER A 263 10.21 8.40 8.17
CA SER A 263 9.35 7.89 7.09
C SER A 263 7.87 8.24 7.31
N SER A 264 7.41 8.15 8.56
CA SER A 264 6.07 8.57 8.96
C SER A 264 5.91 10.09 8.86
N GLY A 265 6.93 10.85 9.25
CA GLY A 265 7.00 12.31 9.09
C GLY A 265 6.82 12.78 7.64
N VAL A 266 7.58 12.21 6.70
CA VAL A 266 7.44 12.49 5.26
C VAL A 266 6.04 12.11 4.76
N SER A 267 5.47 11.03 5.29
CA SER A 267 4.11 10.60 4.95
C SER A 267 3.03 11.55 5.48
N ILE A 268 3.27 12.24 6.59
CA ILE A 268 2.40 13.32 7.12
C ILE A 268 2.53 14.54 6.21
N ALA A 269 3.75 14.97 5.90
CA ALA A 269 4.01 16.11 5.01
C ALA A 269 3.34 15.94 3.63
N GLY A 270 3.35 14.70 3.12
CA GLY A 270 2.73 14.37 1.85
C GLY A 270 1.19 14.35 1.83
N ASP A 271 0.55 14.43 2.99
CA ASP A 271 -0.91 14.50 3.15
C ASP A 271 -1.36 15.87 3.65
N ASP A 272 -0.46 16.85 3.72
CA ASP A 272 -0.74 18.21 4.18
C ASP A 272 -0.37 19.24 3.11
N GLU A 273 -0.83 20.48 3.29
CA GLU A 273 -0.48 21.60 2.41
C GLU A 273 0.96 22.06 2.63
N SER A 274 1.46 22.00 3.87
CA SER A 274 2.78 22.46 4.25
C SER A 274 3.62 21.34 4.87
N PRO A 275 4.89 21.16 4.44
CA PRO A 275 5.80 20.18 5.03
C PRO A 275 6.35 20.61 6.40
N VAL A 276 6.21 21.90 6.77
CA VAL A 276 6.86 22.47 7.96
C VAL A 276 6.32 21.86 9.26
N PRO A 277 4.99 21.82 9.52
CA PRO A 277 4.47 21.24 10.76
C PRO A 277 4.86 19.76 10.91
N ALA A 278 4.81 19.02 9.81
CA ALA A 278 5.20 17.61 9.78
C ALA A 278 6.68 17.42 10.14
N TYR A 279 7.58 18.22 9.56
CA TYR A 279 9.01 18.15 9.87
C TYR A 279 9.29 18.52 11.33
N MET A 280 8.71 19.62 11.83
CA MET A 280 8.91 20.07 13.20
C MET A 280 8.44 19.04 14.22
N LEU A 281 7.25 18.46 14.02
CA LEU A 281 6.72 17.40 14.87
C LEU A 281 7.63 16.16 14.83
N THR A 282 8.13 15.80 13.65
CA THR A 282 9.01 14.64 13.46
C THR A 282 10.34 14.83 14.21
N VAL A 283 11.00 15.97 14.04
CA VAL A 283 12.27 16.26 14.72
C VAL A 283 12.09 16.30 16.24
N TYR A 284 11.00 16.91 16.71
CA TYR A 284 10.68 16.97 18.13
C TYR A 284 10.48 15.57 18.74
N GLU A 285 9.67 14.72 18.10
CA GLU A 285 9.46 13.34 18.57
C GLU A 285 10.72 12.48 18.43
N ALA A 286 11.54 12.69 17.40
CA ALA A 286 12.85 12.03 17.27
C ALA A 286 13.76 12.34 18.46
N ALA A 287 13.87 13.63 18.84
CA ALA A 287 14.67 14.04 20.01
C ALA A 287 14.16 13.38 21.29
N ARG A 288 12.84 13.36 21.51
CA ARG A 288 12.21 12.70 22.67
C ARG A 288 12.50 11.21 22.74
N VAL A 289 12.40 10.53 21.60
CA VAL A 289 12.72 9.10 21.51
C VAL A 289 14.19 8.85 21.81
N LEU A 290 15.10 9.67 21.27
CA LEU A 290 16.54 9.55 21.54
C LEU A 290 16.85 9.76 23.02
N TRP A 291 16.29 10.77 23.67
CA TRP A 291 16.46 10.99 25.12
C TRP A 291 15.93 9.82 25.97
N ARG A 292 14.85 9.17 25.52
CA ARG A 292 14.28 8.00 26.21
C ARG A 292 15.17 6.75 26.04
N LEU A 293 15.71 6.53 24.84
CA LEU A 293 16.54 5.37 24.54
C LEU A 293 17.97 5.50 25.09
N HIS A 294 18.50 6.72 25.11
CA HIS A 294 19.86 7.06 25.54
C HIS A 294 19.80 8.23 26.53
N PRO A 295 19.48 7.97 27.83
CA PRO A 295 19.35 9.02 28.84
C PRO A 295 20.61 9.88 29.01
N GLU A 296 21.78 9.35 28.67
CA GLU A 296 23.05 10.09 28.66
C GLU A 296 23.03 11.29 27.69
N TYR A 297 22.18 11.28 26.66
CA TYR A 297 22.04 12.41 25.73
C TYR A 297 21.35 13.61 26.38
N LEU A 298 20.67 13.46 27.52
CA LEU A 298 20.10 14.58 28.28
C LEU A 298 21.18 15.47 28.92
N GLN A 299 22.41 14.99 29.04
CA GLN A 299 23.54 15.76 29.59
C GLN A 299 24.21 16.65 28.52
N GLN A 300 23.88 16.44 27.24
CA GLN A 300 24.42 17.20 26.12
C GLN A 300 23.61 18.50 25.90
N SER A 301 24.16 19.44 25.14
CA SER A 301 23.45 20.66 24.77
C SER A 301 22.33 20.42 23.75
N ASP A 302 21.38 21.35 23.68
CA ASP A 302 20.33 21.32 22.65
C ASP A 302 20.94 21.39 21.25
N GLU A 303 22.00 22.17 21.05
CA GLU A 303 22.75 22.26 19.80
C GLU A 303 23.37 20.92 19.37
N TRP A 304 23.78 20.10 20.33
CA TRP A 304 24.29 18.76 20.06
C TRP A 304 23.19 17.85 19.51
N MET A 305 22.00 17.87 20.13
CA MET A 305 20.85 17.08 19.68
C MET A 305 20.33 17.57 18.31
N ILE A 306 20.27 18.89 18.11
CA ILE A 306 19.91 19.49 16.82
C ILE A 306 20.90 19.04 15.75
N THR A 307 22.20 19.11 16.02
CA THR A 307 23.23 18.66 15.08
C THR A 307 23.04 17.19 14.76
N LEU A 308 22.80 16.34 15.75
CA LEU A 308 22.57 14.91 15.56
C LEU A 308 21.38 14.61 14.63
N LEU A 309 20.30 15.39 14.73
CA LEU A 309 19.09 15.24 13.92
C LEU A 309 19.15 15.96 12.56
N LEU A 310 20.14 16.82 12.34
CA LEU A 310 20.41 17.49 11.05
C LEU A 310 21.38 16.71 10.16
N MET A 311 22.03 15.67 10.68
CA MET A 311 23.03 14.91 9.94
C MET A 311 22.47 13.56 9.53
N ASN A 312 22.26 13.39 8.23
CA ASN A 312 21.71 12.17 7.67
C ASN A 312 22.75 11.06 7.54
N ARG A 313 22.26 9.85 7.32
CA ARG A 313 23.08 8.64 7.23
C ARG A 313 24.14 8.69 6.14
N THR A 314 23.90 9.42 5.05
CA THR A 314 24.86 9.49 3.92
C THR A 314 26.16 10.16 4.30
N ILE A 315 26.19 11.00 5.35
CA ILE A 315 27.41 11.63 5.86
C ILE A 315 27.87 11.02 7.20
N GLY A 316 27.21 9.97 7.69
CA GLY A 316 27.60 9.25 8.91
C GLY A 316 26.68 9.43 10.12
N GLY A 317 25.58 10.19 9.99
CA GLY A 317 24.62 10.39 11.08
C GLY A 317 23.55 9.29 11.17
N TYR A 318 22.50 9.58 11.94
CA TYR A 318 21.31 8.73 12.04
C TYR A 318 20.53 8.70 10.70
N PRO A 319 19.64 7.71 10.47
CA PRO A 319 18.78 7.66 9.29
C PRO A 319 17.64 8.69 9.35
N VAL A 320 17.99 9.95 9.54
CA VAL A 320 17.11 11.11 9.50
C VAL A 320 16.87 11.54 8.06
N VAL A 321 15.70 12.11 7.81
CA VAL A 321 15.33 12.70 6.53
C VAL A 321 15.36 14.22 6.66
N LEU A 322 16.10 14.89 5.78
CA LEU A 322 16.35 16.33 5.88
C LEU A 322 15.13 17.13 5.38
N PHE A 323 14.96 18.36 5.86
CA PHE A 323 13.81 19.20 5.50
C PHE A 323 13.51 19.30 3.99
N PRO A 324 14.50 19.46 3.08
CA PRO A 324 14.19 19.52 1.64
C PRO A 324 13.54 18.24 1.08
N GLN A 325 13.77 17.09 1.73
CA GLN A 325 13.15 15.81 1.37
C GLN A 325 11.71 15.67 1.92
N PHE A 326 11.31 16.54 2.86
CA PHE A 326 9.89 16.70 3.22
C PHE A 326 9.15 17.55 2.17
N ALA A 327 9.83 18.52 1.57
CA ALA A 327 9.27 19.36 0.52
C ALA A 327 9.27 18.68 -0.85
N THR A 328 10.26 17.82 -1.14
CA THR A 328 10.41 17.13 -2.42
C THR A 328 10.61 15.63 -2.23
N ARG A 329 9.85 14.82 -2.97
CA ARG A 329 10.00 13.36 -2.93
C ARG A 329 11.10 12.90 -3.89
N ALA A 330 11.75 11.79 -3.56
CA ALA A 330 12.71 11.08 -4.41
C ALA A 330 13.91 11.93 -4.87
N THR A 331 14.51 12.70 -3.95
CA THR A 331 15.80 13.35 -4.21
C THR A 331 16.86 12.30 -4.53
N GLN A 332 17.41 12.34 -5.74
CA GLN A 332 18.36 11.33 -6.23
C GLN A 332 19.72 11.41 -5.54
N ASP A 333 20.21 12.63 -5.27
CA ASP A 333 21.51 12.85 -4.63
C ASP A 333 21.32 13.35 -3.18
N THR A 334 21.28 12.40 -2.26
CA THR A 334 21.19 12.68 -0.83
C THR A 334 22.51 13.15 -0.22
N LEU A 335 23.64 12.89 -0.88
CA LEU A 335 24.97 13.29 -0.41
C LEU A 335 25.14 14.80 -0.56
N SER A 336 24.85 15.35 -1.75
CA SER A 336 24.88 16.80 -1.98
C SER A 336 23.98 17.55 -1.00
N LEU A 337 22.82 16.97 -0.68
CA LEU A 337 21.90 17.54 0.31
C LEU A 337 22.50 17.54 1.71
N GLY A 338 23.05 16.41 2.16
CA GLY A 338 23.72 16.30 3.46
C GLY A 338 24.90 17.26 3.58
N LEU A 339 25.71 17.39 2.53
CA LEU A 339 26.82 18.34 2.48
C LEU A 339 26.36 19.80 2.50
N SER A 340 25.26 20.12 1.82
CA SER A 340 24.67 21.46 1.84
C SER A 340 24.16 21.83 3.23
N VAL A 341 23.45 20.93 3.91
CA VAL A 341 22.98 21.13 5.29
C VAL A 341 24.15 21.24 6.25
N LYS A 342 25.18 20.39 6.12
CA LYS A 342 26.43 20.51 6.89
C LYS A 342 27.09 21.86 6.70
N ARG A 343 27.23 22.33 5.45
CA ARG A 343 27.80 23.66 5.14
C ARG A 343 27.00 24.78 5.77
N HIS A 344 25.68 24.65 5.81
CA HIS A 344 24.81 25.62 6.47
C HIS A 344 25.01 25.61 8.00
N ALA A 345 25.03 24.43 8.63
CA ALA A 345 25.25 24.28 10.07
C ALA A 345 26.62 24.84 10.51
N LEU A 346 27.67 24.69 9.71
CA LEU A 346 29.00 25.24 10.00
C LEU A 346 29.07 26.77 10.03
N ARG A 347 28.07 27.48 9.46
CA ARG A 347 27.99 28.96 9.52
C ARG A 347 27.57 29.45 10.89
N ASP A 348 26.86 28.64 11.67
CA ASP A 348 26.49 28.94 13.05
C ASP A 348 27.62 28.52 13.99
N ASP A 349 28.15 29.45 14.78
CA ASP A 349 29.23 29.19 15.73
C ASP A 349 28.88 28.07 16.73
N ARG A 350 27.61 27.99 17.17
CA ARG A 350 27.18 27.02 18.19
C ARG A 350 27.08 25.60 17.64
N LEU A 351 26.58 25.46 16.41
CA LEU A 351 26.47 24.15 15.75
C LEU A 351 27.83 23.67 15.24
N ARG A 352 28.74 24.58 14.90
CA ARG A 352 30.05 24.25 14.32
C ARG A 352 30.86 23.30 15.21
N GLU A 353 30.94 23.59 16.51
CA GLU A 353 31.66 22.74 17.47
C GLU A 353 31.04 21.33 17.56
N CYS A 354 29.70 21.27 17.59
CA CYS A 354 28.97 20.00 17.61
C CYS A 354 29.19 19.19 16.33
N VAL A 355 29.20 19.84 15.16
CA VAL A 355 29.44 19.20 13.86
C VAL A 355 30.83 18.56 13.82
N TYR A 356 31.87 19.27 14.26
CA TYR A 356 33.22 18.70 14.29
C TYR A 356 33.37 17.55 15.29
N THR A 357 32.59 17.56 16.36
CA THR A 357 32.59 16.49 17.36
C THR A 357 31.85 15.24 16.89
N LEU A 358 30.72 15.42 16.21
CA LEU A 358 29.79 14.33 15.84
C LEU A 358 30.11 13.68 14.49
N LEU A 359 30.72 14.41 13.56
CA LEU A 359 30.94 13.94 12.20
C LEU A 359 32.43 13.85 11.86
N ASP A 360 32.92 12.63 11.79
CA ASP A 360 34.24 12.32 11.22
C ASP A 360 34.08 11.81 9.77
N ILE A 361 34.23 12.73 8.80
CA ILE A 361 34.36 12.39 7.37
C ILE A 361 35.86 12.28 7.03
N GLY A 362 36.59 11.55 7.88
CA GLY A 362 38.00 11.28 7.71
C GLY A 362 38.28 10.28 6.57
N LYS A 363 39.55 9.93 6.42
CA LYS A 363 39.97 8.92 5.44
C LYS A 363 39.38 7.55 5.84
N PRO A 364 38.71 6.83 4.93
CA PRO A 364 38.18 5.51 5.24
C PRO A 364 39.29 4.53 5.57
N ASN A 365 39.02 3.63 6.51
CA ASN A 365 39.91 2.51 6.83
C ASN A 365 39.84 1.41 5.76
N HIS A 366 38.70 1.27 5.09
CA HIS A 366 38.44 0.28 4.06
C HIS A 366 37.51 0.84 2.97
N VAL A 367 37.72 0.43 1.72
CA VAL A 367 36.90 0.82 0.57
C VAL A 367 36.30 -0.45 -0.04
N ASP A 368 34.99 -0.59 0.07
CA ASP A 368 34.23 -1.68 -0.55
C ASP A 368 33.62 -1.18 -1.88
N LEU A 369 34.20 -1.61 -3.01
CA LEU A 369 33.73 -1.23 -4.34
C LEU A 369 32.37 -1.87 -4.67
N ILE A 370 32.04 -3.03 -4.08
CA ILE A 370 30.76 -3.71 -4.29
C ILE A 370 29.63 -2.88 -3.66
N GLN A 371 29.89 -2.26 -2.51
CA GLN A 371 28.95 -1.34 -1.90
C GLN A 371 28.64 -0.15 -2.83
N LEU A 372 29.64 0.39 -3.53
CA LEU A 372 29.45 1.48 -4.49
C LEU A 372 28.63 1.05 -5.72
N ILE A 373 28.79 -0.20 -6.17
CA ILE A 373 27.96 -0.76 -7.25
C ILE A 373 26.51 -0.92 -6.79
N LYS A 374 26.29 -1.37 -5.55
CA LYS A 374 24.94 -1.56 -4.96
C LYS A 374 24.25 -0.23 -4.66
N ASP A 375 25.00 0.77 -4.20
CA ASP A 375 24.52 2.11 -3.89
C ASP A 375 25.54 3.16 -4.38
N PRO A 376 25.35 3.72 -5.59
CA PRO A 376 26.26 4.71 -6.17
C PRO A 376 26.38 6.01 -5.38
N GLY A 377 25.42 6.33 -4.50
CA GLY A 377 25.45 7.51 -3.63
C GLY A 377 26.19 7.27 -2.31
N SER A 378 26.67 6.05 -2.07
CA SER A 378 27.37 5.70 -0.84
C SER A 378 28.80 6.24 -0.83
N ILE A 379 29.24 6.68 0.35
CA ILE A 379 30.62 7.06 0.61
C ILE A 379 31.24 6.11 1.64
N PRO A 380 32.53 5.75 1.49
CA PRO A 380 33.20 4.88 2.44
C PRO A 380 33.42 5.66 3.74
N LEU A 381 32.57 5.38 4.73
CA LEU A 381 32.63 5.99 6.06
C LEU A 381 32.92 4.90 7.10
N ASN A 382 33.64 5.28 8.15
CA ASN A 382 33.95 4.39 9.27
C ASN A 382 32.74 4.27 10.22
N ILE A 383 31.62 3.72 9.73
CA ILE A 383 30.37 3.55 10.49
C ILE A 383 30.27 2.09 10.97
N PRO A 384 29.81 1.83 12.21
CA PRO A 384 29.55 0.47 12.65
C PRO A 384 28.50 -0.24 11.76
N PRO A 385 28.67 -1.54 11.47
CA PRO A 385 27.72 -2.29 10.67
C PRO A 385 26.37 -2.38 11.39
N GLN A 386 25.28 -2.30 10.62
CA GLN A 386 23.94 -2.44 11.17
C GLN A 386 23.71 -3.88 11.67
N PRO A 387 23.00 -4.07 12.79
CA PRO A 387 22.68 -5.39 13.33
C PRO A 387 22.03 -6.31 12.29
N GLU A 388 21.11 -5.79 11.46
CA GLU A 388 20.41 -6.56 10.44
C GLU A 388 21.36 -7.14 9.38
N ASN A 389 22.41 -6.40 9.03
CA ASN A 389 23.43 -6.87 8.07
C ASN A 389 24.28 -7.99 8.69
N LEU A 390 24.60 -7.88 9.98
CA LEU A 390 25.31 -8.93 10.71
C LEU A 390 24.48 -10.22 10.77
N PHE A 391 23.17 -10.10 11.07
CA PHE A 391 22.23 -11.22 11.05
C PHE A 391 22.12 -11.84 9.66
N ARG A 392 21.97 -11.05 8.60
CA ARG A 392 21.92 -11.56 7.21
C ARG A 392 23.17 -12.34 6.85
N ARG A 393 24.36 -11.85 7.23
CA ARG A 393 25.62 -12.56 6.95
C ARG A 393 25.66 -13.92 7.67
N ARG A 394 25.32 -13.95 8.95
CA ARG A 394 25.25 -15.20 9.75
C ARG A 394 24.20 -16.17 9.22
N LEU A 395 23.05 -15.67 8.78
CA LEU A 395 22.01 -16.50 8.17
C LEU A 395 22.47 -17.09 6.85
N LYS A 396 23.14 -16.30 5.98
CA LYS A 396 23.70 -16.78 4.71
C LYS A 396 24.68 -17.94 4.92
N GLU A 397 25.57 -17.82 5.93
CA GLU A 397 26.52 -18.87 6.32
C GLU A 397 25.79 -20.18 6.71
N GLY A 398 24.69 -20.09 7.48
CA GLY A 398 23.95 -21.27 7.95
C GLY A 398 22.95 -21.87 6.95
N LEU A 399 22.42 -21.06 6.02
CA LEU A 399 21.34 -21.44 5.09
C LEU A 399 21.77 -22.54 4.12
N LEU A 400 23.02 -22.52 3.64
CA LEU A 400 23.53 -23.48 2.65
C LEU A 400 23.39 -24.94 3.10
N GLY A 401 23.54 -25.22 4.40
CA GLY A 401 23.41 -26.57 4.94
C GLY A 401 21.95 -27.06 5.12
N ILE A 402 20.96 -26.17 4.97
CA ILE A 402 19.55 -26.45 5.30
C ILE A 402 18.67 -26.49 4.04
N ILE A 403 19.07 -25.82 2.95
CA ILE A 403 18.26 -25.73 1.73
C ILE A 403 18.12 -27.10 1.08
N LYS A 404 16.87 -27.52 0.85
CA LYS A 404 16.51 -28.75 0.11
C LYS A 404 16.14 -28.50 -1.35
N ASN A 405 15.76 -27.27 -1.71
CA ASN A 405 15.33 -26.92 -3.06
C ASN A 405 16.56 -26.69 -3.95
N ASN A 406 16.68 -27.45 -5.03
CA ASN A 406 17.83 -27.43 -5.93
C ASN A 406 18.01 -26.10 -6.69
N GLU A 407 16.92 -25.43 -7.07
CA GLU A 407 16.99 -24.13 -7.75
C GLU A 407 17.54 -23.07 -6.80
N MET A 408 17.11 -23.11 -5.54
CA MET A 408 17.65 -22.22 -4.50
C MET A 408 19.11 -22.57 -4.17
N LEU A 409 19.48 -23.85 -4.14
CA LEU A 409 20.87 -24.27 -3.96
C LEU A 409 21.77 -23.75 -5.08
N ALA A 410 21.29 -23.71 -6.33
CA ALA A 410 22.05 -23.12 -7.42
C ALA A 410 22.32 -21.63 -7.16
N ILE A 411 21.30 -20.86 -6.76
CA ILE A 411 21.42 -19.42 -6.47
C ILE A 411 22.38 -19.13 -5.31
N PHE A 412 22.31 -19.92 -4.24
CA PHE A 412 23.17 -19.72 -3.06
C PHE A 412 24.56 -20.37 -3.19
N GLY A 413 24.69 -21.44 -3.99
CA GLY A 413 25.90 -22.26 -4.11
C GLY A 413 26.88 -21.80 -5.19
N THR A 414 26.44 -21.08 -6.23
CA THR A 414 27.37 -20.37 -7.12
C THR A 414 27.90 -19.13 -6.43
N LYS A 415 29.17 -19.14 -6.01
CA LYS A 415 30.10 -17.99 -5.87
C LYS A 415 29.49 -16.57 -5.74
N ALA A 416 28.46 -16.38 -4.94
CA ALA A 416 27.83 -15.07 -4.71
C ALA A 416 28.62 -14.19 -3.73
N ASP A 417 29.90 -14.51 -3.52
CA ASP A 417 30.88 -13.79 -2.72
C ASP A 417 32.17 -13.48 -3.53
N GLU A 418 32.23 -13.80 -4.84
CA GLU A 418 33.36 -13.46 -5.74
C GLU A 418 33.01 -12.45 -6.86
N GLU A 419 31.82 -11.85 -6.85
CA GLU A 419 31.45 -10.66 -7.64
C GLU A 419 30.93 -9.56 -6.72
#